data_AF-W4FF43-F1
#
_entry.id   AF-W4FF43-F1
#
_cell.length_a   1.000
_cell.length_b   1.000
_cell.length_c   1.000
_cell.angle_alpha   90.00
_cell.angle_beta   90.00
_cell.angle_gamma   90.00
#
_symmetry.space_group_name_H-M   'P 1'
#
loop_
_entity.id
_entity.type
_entity.pdbx_description
1 polymer ?
#
loop_
_entity_poly.entity_id
_entity_poly.type
_entity_poly.pdbx_seq_one_letter_code
_entity_poly.pdbx_strand_id
1 'polypeptide(L)'
;MWIIMKSMMLLWMSTAQIAWCCRIFGSDTGECKEQSDFLQYMPFCGPILPYTTCVPRAQTLWYNHSVKSKDLFLAQMFKKIVVQRQLYEADVAMQSAGVDEWGGLGEIVPRYTENKDCQDAFRNYMCWLNFPRCDDAGRSLVLCRSVCENFFKACMQPKDLWRCGQPQYVDGYTAEISTSANMAGVLQYYRAPFPGSPFRDNAFTADKLEALAVCTPSLLNAASRVSCSSLVVCVLSWVLCQF
;
A
#
# COMPACT_ATOMS: atom_id res chain seq x y z
N MET A 1 42.27 7.30 45.99
CA MET A 1 41.71 8.20 44.95
C MET A 1 41.80 7.60 43.54
N TRP A 2 41.57 6.28 43.39
CA TRP A 2 41.71 5.55 42.10
C TRP A 2 40.50 4.67 41.77
N ILE A 3 39.53 4.58 42.68
CA ILE A 3 38.33 3.74 42.56
C ILE A 3 37.15 4.53 41.98
N ILE A 4 37.11 5.85 42.18
CA ILE A 4 36.02 6.72 41.69
C ILE A 4 36.09 6.93 40.17
N MET A 5 37.27 6.75 39.56
CA MET A 5 37.49 7.00 38.13
C MET A 5 37.06 5.83 37.23
N LYS A 6 36.87 4.61 37.79
CA LYS A 6 36.39 3.45 37.02
C LYS A 6 34.87 3.36 36.93
N SER A 7 34.14 3.93 37.88
CA SER A 7 32.66 3.91 37.87
C SER A 7 32.03 4.92 36.91
N MET A 8 32.79 5.91 36.44
CA MET A 8 32.29 6.92 35.49
C MET A 8 32.44 6.51 34.02
N MET A 9 33.23 5.47 33.72
CA MET A 9 33.50 5.01 32.35
C MET A 9 32.53 3.91 31.87
N LEU A 10 31.78 3.29 32.79
CA LEU A 10 30.78 2.26 32.49
C LEU A 10 29.36 2.83 32.26
N LEU A 11 29.14 4.14 32.45
CA LEU A 11 27.85 4.78 32.17
C LEU A 11 27.74 5.37 30.75
N TRP A 12 28.76 5.21 29.90
CA TRP A 12 28.82 5.82 28.56
C TRP A 12 28.63 4.83 27.39
N MET A 13 28.13 3.62 27.65
CA MET A 13 27.77 2.65 26.61
C MET A 13 26.39 2.03 26.83
N SER A 14 25.45 2.87 27.23
CA SER A 14 24.02 2.55 27.19
C SER A 14 23.30 3.61 26.37
N THR A 15 23.83 3.95 25.20
CA THR A 15 22.94 4.39 24.12
C THR A 15 22.11 3.16 23.78
N ALA A 16 21.02 2.96 24.53
CA ALA A 16 19.92 2.13 24.07
C ALA A 16 19.63 2.63 22.67
N GLN A 17 20.01 1.83 21.66
CA GLN A 17 19.51 2.03 20.31
C GLN A 17 18.00 2.00 20.50
N ILE A 18 17.37 3.17 20.52
CA ILE A 18 15.93 3.29 20.47
C ILE A 18 15.60 2.54 19.20
N ALA A 19 15.11 1.31 19.31
CA ALA A 19 14.69 0.55 18.15
C ALA A 19 13.55 1.37 17.55
N TRP A 20 13.77 1.89 16.35
CA TRP A 20 12.82 2.74 15.64
C TRP A 20 11.70 1.81 15.16
N CYS A 21 10.80 1.53 16.09
CA CYS A 21 9.68 0.65 15.91
C CYS A 21 8.61 1.37 15.10
N CYS A 22 8.35 0.87 13.91
CA CYS A 22 7.25 1.34 13.09
C CYS A 22 6.03 0.46 13.30
N ARG A 23 4.84 1.03 13.14
CA ARG A 23 3.58 0.33 13.39
C ARG A 23 3.06 -0.31 12.12
N ILE A 24 2.72 -1.59 12.20
CA ILE A 24 2.01 -2.32 11.17
C ILE A 24 0.59 -2.54 11.70
N PHE A 25 -0.42 -2.03 10.99
CA PHE A 25 -1.83 -2.07 11.44
C PHE A 25 -2.05 -1.55 12.88
N GLY A 26 -1.31 -0.50 13.27
CA GLY A 26 -1.39 0.10 14.60
C GLY A 26 -0.56 -0.62 15.69
N SER A 27 -0.01 -1.80 15.40
CA SER A 27 0.79 -2.58 16.34
C SER A 27 2.30 -2.37 16.12
N ASP A 28 3.03 -2.16 17.21
CA ASP A 28 4.49 -2.05 17.25
C ASP A 28 5.14 -3.42 16.97
N THR A 29 5.27 -3.73 15.69
CA THR A 29 5.76 -5.03 15.21
C THR A 29 6.66 -4.90 13.99
N GLY A 30 6.95 -3.68 13.55
CA GLY A 30 7.76 -3.39 12.38
C GLY A 30 9.07 -2.68 12.72
N GLU A 31 9.97 -2.70 11.76
CA GLU A 31 11.18 -1.90 11.72
C GLU A 31 11.30 -1.19 10.37
N CYS A 32 11.84 0.02 10.35
CA CYS A 32 12.10 0.76 9.11
C CYS A 32 13.37 0.23 8.44
N LYS A 33 13.27 -0.14 7.16
CA LYS A 33 14.38 -0.64 6.35
C LYS A 33 14.43 0.05 5.00
N GLU A 34 15.63 0.13 4.44
CA GLU A 34 15.83 0.61 3.07
C GLU A 34 15.47 -0.48 2.06
N GLN A 35 15.13 -0.08 0.83
CA GLN A 35 14.69 -1.03 -0.20
C GLN A 35 15.70 -2.14 -0.45
N SER A 36 17.00 -1.81 -0.44
CA SER A 36 18.09 -2.78 -0.58
C SER A 36 18.06 -3.92 0.43
N ASP A 37 17.55 -3.67 1.63
CA ASP A 37 17.58 -4.64 2.73
C ASP A 37 16.50 -5.71 2.59
N PHE A 38 15.36 -5.36 1.99
CA PHE A 38 14.20 -6.22 1.91
C PHE A 38 13.85 -6.71 0.49
N LEU A 39 14.37 -6.06 -0.56
CA LEU A 39 13.97 -6.34 -1.95
C LEU A 39 14.14 -7.82 -2.35
N GLN A 40 15.25 -8.45 -1.93
CA GLN A 40 15.51 -9.86 -2.20
C GLN A 40 14.49 -10.83 -1.56
N TYR A 41 13.80 -10.39 -0.50
CA TYR A 41 12.81 -11.18 0.22
C TYR A 41 11.37 -10.81 -0.14
N MET A 42 11.18 -9.74 -0.91
CA MET A 42 9.88 -9.13 -1.20
C MET A 42 9.65 -8.97 -2.72
N PRO A 43 9.59 -10.06 -3.50
CA PRO A 43 9.42 -9.98 -4.96
C PRO A 43 8.08 -9.37 -5.40
N PHE A 44 7.02 -9.48 -4.59
CA PHE A 44 5.68 -9.03 -4.98
C PHE A 44 5.45 -7.55 -4.69
N CYS A 45 5.67 -7.07 -3.46
CA CYS A 45 5.48 -5.65 -3.11
C CYS A 45 6.78 -4.82 -3.23
N GLY A 46 7.96 -5.42 -3.08
CA GLY A 46 9.22 -4.69 -2.98
C GLY A 46 9.53 -3.75 -4.15
N PRO A 47 9.26 -4.13 -5.42
CA PRO A 47 9.53 -3.26 -6.56
C PRO A 47 8.76 -1.93 -6.58
N ILE A 48 7.67 -1.80 -5.82
CA ILE A 48 6.83 -0.59 -5.79
C ILE A 48 7.02 0.24 -4.50
N LEU A 49 8.06 -0.07 -3.73
CA LEU A 49 8.40 0.57 -2.45
C LEU A 49 9.78 1.25 -2.54
N PRO A 50 9.92 2.37 -3.26
CA PRO A 50 11.22 3.03 -3.51
C PRO A 50 11.73 3.88 -2.32
N TYR A 51 11.19 3.66 -1.12
CA TYR A 51 11.44 4.49 0.06
C TYR A 51 11.67 3.61 1.29
N THR A 52 12.20 4.21 2.35
CA THR A 52 12.31 3.57 3.67
C THR A 52 10.94 3.06 4.10
N THR A 53 10.83 1.75 4.32
CA THR A 53 9.56 1.05 4.46
C THR A 53 9.50 0.35 5.80
N CYS A 54 8.34 0.40 6.43
CA CYS A 54 8.03 -0.37 7.62
C CYS A 54 7.78 -1.83 7.27
N VAL A 55 8.69 -2.72 7.65
CA VAL A 55 8.64 -4.15 7.38
C VAL A 55 8.55 -4.97 8.67
N PRO A 56 7.98 -6.19 8.66
CA PRO A 56 7.91 -7.04 9.86
C PRO A 56 9.28 -7.28 10.48
N ARG A 57 9.42 -6.98 11.77
CA ARG A 57 10.63 -7.29 12.54
C ARG A 57 10.65 -8.77 12.86
N ALA A 58 11.67 -9.49 12.38
CA ALA A 58 11.83 -10.90 12.68
C ALA A 58 11.91 -11.15 14.19
N GLN A 59 11.19 -12.16 14.68
CA GLN A 59 11.10 -12.48 16.10
C GLN A 59 11.01 -14.00 16.31
N THR A 60 11.53 -14.46 17.45
CA THR A 60 11.64 -15.90 17.78
C THR A 60 10.29 -16.54 18.11
N LEU A 61 9.35 -15.79 18.70
CA LEU A 61 8.03 -16.31 19.06
C LEU A 61 7.15 -16.58 17.83
N TRP A 62 7.29 -15.77 16.78
CA TRP A 62 6.46 -15.85 15.58
C TRP A 62 7.33 -15.85 14.33
N TYR A 63 7.84 -17.02 13.96
CA TYR A 63 8.73 -17.22 12.79
C TYR A 63 8.11 -16.78 11.46
N ASN A 64 6.78 -16.80 11.35
CA ASN A 64 6.05 -16.31 10.17
C ASN A 64 5.91 -14.79 10.12
N HIS A 65 6.28 -14.05 11.17
CA HIS A 65 6.29 -12.60 11.18
C HIS A 65 7.58 -12.07 10.54
N SER A 66 7.70 -12.31 9.23
CA SER A 66 8.86 -11.92 8.43
C SER A 66 8.43 -11.18 7.17
N VAL A 67 9.36 -10.44 6.58
CA VAL A 67 9.19 -9.76 5.29
C VAL A 67 8.70 -10.73 4.22
N LYS A 68 9.40 -11.85 4.06
CA LYS A 68 9.11 -12.88 3.05
C LYS A 68 7.74 -13.49 3.23
N SER A 69 7.40 -13.90 4.45
CA SER A 69 6.11 -14.54 4.72
C SER A 69 4.94 -13.59 4.47
N LYS A 70 5.09 -12.30 4.85
CA LYS A 70 4.06 -11.29 4.62
C LYS A 70 3.89 -10.96 3.14
N ASP A 71 4.99 -10.79 2.41
CA ASP A 71 4.95 -10.56 0.95
C ASP A 71 4.29 -11.71 0.20
N LEU A 72 4.65 -12.95 0.56
CA LEU A 72 4.04 -14.15 -0.01
C LEU A 72 2.54 -14.22 0.29
N PHE A 73 2.13 -13.91 1.52
CA PHE A 73 0.71 -13.83 1.88
C PHE A 73 -0.04 -12.83 1.00
N LEU A 74 0.51 -11.63 0.80
CA LEU A 74 -0.11 -10.61 -0.05
C LEU A 74 -0.16 -11.03 -1.52
N ALA A 75 0.89 -11.66 -2.04
CA ALA A 75 0.91 -12.19 -3.40
C ALA A 75 -0.18 -13.25 -3.61
N GLN A 76 -0.32 -14.17 -2.66
CA GLN A 76 -1.35 -15.22 -2.69
C GLN A 76 -2.75 -14.64 -2.57
N MET A 77 -2.96 -13.69 -1.65
CA MET A 77 -4.25 -13.02 -1.44
C MET A 77 -4.64 -12.21 -2.68
N PHE A 78 -3.69 -11.47 -3.27
CA PHE A 78 -3.89 -10.75 -4.52
C PHE A 78 -4.34 -11.69 -5.63
N LYS A 79 -3.56 -12.76 -5.87
CA LYS A 79 -3.86 -13.74 -6.91
C LYS A 79 -5.24 -14.36 -6.69
N LYS A 80 -5.57 -14.75 -5.47
CA LYS A 80 -6.86 -15.36 -5.14
C LYS A 80 -8.01 -14.41 -5.45
N ILE A 81 -7.93 -13.15 -5.00
CA ILE A 81 -9.00 -12.16 -5.22
C ILE A 81 -9.16 -11.83 -6.70
N VAL A 82 -8.06 -11.58 -7.42
CA VAL A 82 -8.10 -11.24 -8.85
C VAL A 82 -8.67 -12.40 -9.66
N VAL A 83 -8.19 -13.63 -9.44
CA VAL A 83 -8.68 -14.82 -10.15
C VAL A 83 -10.16 -15.06 -9.84
N GLN A 84 -10.56 -14.95 -8.57
CA GLN A 84 -11.96 -15.11 -8.18
C GLN A 84 -12.86 -14.09 -8.89
N ARG A 85 -12.43 -12.83 -8.98
CA ARG A 85 -13.19 -11.79 -9.69
C ARG A 85 -13.28 -12.06 -11.19
N GLN A 86 -12.19 -12.46 -11.82
CA GLN A 86 -12.18 -12.84 -13.23
C GLN A 86 -13.11 -14.03 -13.51
N LEU A 87 -13.18 -15.01 -12.60
CA LEU A 87 -14.11 -16.14 -12.72
C LEU A 87 -15.57 -15.68 -12.68
N TYR A 88 -15.93 -14.76 -11.78
CA TYR A 88 -17.28 -14.19 -11.74
C TYR A 88 -17.60 -13.35 -12.97
N GLU A 89 -16.64 -12.56 -13.44
CA GLU A 89 -16.78 -11.73 -14.64
C GLU A 89 -16.95 -12.57 -15.92
N ALA A 90 -16.39 -13.78 -15.96
CA ALA A 90 -16.49 -14.71 -17.09
C ALA A 90 -17.67 -15.70 -17.00
N ASP A 91 -18.48 -15.65 -15.93
CA ASP A 91 -19.56 -16.62 -15.72
C ASP A 91 -20.77 -16.33 -16.62
N VAL A 92 -20.93 -17.15 -17.66
CA VAL A 92 -22.01 -17.04 -18.64
C VAL A 92 -23.38 -17.28 -18.00
N ALA A 93 -23.48 -18.11 -16.98
CA ALA A 93 -24.76 -18.40 -16.33
C ALA A 93 -25.23 -17.19 -15.52
N MET A 94 -24.34 -16.55 -14.76
CA MET A 94 -24.66 -15.31 -14.04
C MET A 94 -25.02 -14.17 -15.00
N GLN A 95 -24.26 -14.01 -16.08
CA GLN A 95 -24.56 -13.01 -17.11
C GLN A 95 -25.94 -13.25 -17.75
N SER A 96 -26.25 -14.51 -18.10
CA SER A 96 -27.54 -14.87 -18.72
C SER A 96 -28.72 -14.69 -17.77
N ALA A 97 -28.50 -14.91 -16.46
CA ALA A 97 -29.51 -14.70 -15.43
C ALA A 97 -29.65 -13.22 -15.02
N GLY A 98 -28.73 -12.35 -15.42
CA GLY A 98 -28.71 -10.94 -15.02
C GLY A 98 -28.55 -10.77 -13.51
N VAL A 99 -27.74 -11.64 -12.88
CA VAL A 99 -27.47 -11.63 -11.44
C VAL A 99 -25.98 -11.45 -11.15
N ASP A 100 -25.68 -10.78 -10.04
CA ASP A 100 -24.32 -10.64 -9.51
C ASP A 100 -23.88 -11.85 -8.67
N GLU A 101 -22.67 -11.80 -8.11
CA GLU A 101 -22.12 -12.90 -7.30
C GLU A 101 -22.86 -13.14 -5.96
N TRP A 102 -23.82 -12.29 -5.61
CA TRP A 102 -24.69 -12.39 -4.43
C TRP A 102 -26.14 -12.73 -4.79
N GLY A 103 -26.45 -12.93 -6.07
CA GLY A 103 -27.81 -13.17 -6.57
C GLY A 103 -28.66 -11.89 -6.67
N GLY A 104 -28.05 -10.71 -6.53
CA GLY A 104 -28.69 -9.42 -6.78
C GLY A 104 -28.89 -9.18 -8.27
N LEU A 105 -29.97 -8.51 -8.65
CA LEU A 105 -30.22 -8.16 -10.05
C LEU A 105 -29.21 -7.10 -10.52
N GLY A 106 -28.54 -7.36 -11.64
CA GLY A 106 -27.57 -6.43 -12.21
C GLY A 106 -26.72 -7.02 -13.34
N GLU A 107 -26.11 -6.14 -14.13
CA GLU A 107 -25.13 -6.53 -15.13
C GLU A 107 -23.76 -6.74 -14.49
N ILE A 108 -23.07 -7.82 -14.86
CA ILE A 108 -21.69 -8.05 -14.42
C ILE A 108 -20.78 -7.14 -15.23
N VAL A 109 -20.29 -6.07 -14.58
CA VAL A 109 -19.30 -5.16 -15.17
C VAL A 109 -17.91 -5.79 -15.06
N PRO A 110 -17.19 -6.05 -16.17
CA PRO A 110 -15.82 -6.52 -16.12
C PRO A 110 -14.90 -5.44 -15.55
N ARG A 111 -14.26 -5.71 -14.41
CA ARG A 111 -13.38 -4.76 -13.71
C ARG A 111 -11.95 -5.25 -13.66
N TYR A 112 -11.75 -6.57 -13.54
CA TYR A 112 -10.44 -7.21 -13.39
C TYR A 112 -10.01 -7.97 -14.64
N THR A 113 -10.96 -8.41 -15.46
CA THR A 113 -10.70 -9.07 -16.75
C THR A 113 -10.11 -8.05 -17.72
N GLU A 114 -8.91 -8.34 -18.24
CA GLU A 114 -8.15 -7.50 -19.18
C GLU A 114 -7.85 -6.05 -18.72
N ASN A 115 -8.22 -5.67 -17.50
CA ASN A 115 -7.95 -4.35 -16.93
C ASN A 115 -6.72 -4.40 -16.02
N LYS A 116 -5.54 -4.24 -16.64
CA LYS A 116 -4.26 -4.21 -15.92
C LYS A 116 -4.18 -3.03 -14.93
N ASP A 117 -4.77 -1.89 -15.24
CA ASP A 117 -4.73 -0.71 -14.38
C ASP A 117 -5.46 -0.96 -13.06
N CYS A 118 -6.62 -1.62 -13.08
CA CYS A 118 -7.31 -2.03 -11.85
C CYS A 118 -6.48 -3.03 -11.04
N GLN A 119 -5.89 -4.03 -11.69
CA GLN A 119 -5.04 -5.01 -11.02
C GLN A 119 -3.81 -4.35 -10.37
N ASP A 120 -3.13 -3.46 -11.08
CA ASP A 120 -1.97 -2.74 -10.57
C ASP A 120 -2.38 -1.76 -9.45
N ALA A 121 -3.51 -1.05 -9.58
CA ALA A 121 -4.02 -0.18 -8.53
C ALA A 121 -4.40 -0.97 -7.26
N PHE A 122 -4.97 -2.16 -7.40
CA PHE A 122 -5.29 -3.05 -6.28
C PHE A 122 -4.02 -3.59 -5.61
N ARG A 123 -3.02 -4.00 -6.39
CA ARG A 123 -1.70 -4.40 -5.88
C ARG A 123 -1.06 -3.26 -5.09
N ASN A 124 -1.03 -2.05 -5.67
CA ASN A 124 -0.47 -0.87 -5.03
C ASN A 124 -1.19 -0.55 -3.71
N TYR A 125 -2.52 -0.57 -3.71
CA TYR A 125 -3.33 -0.39 -2.51
C TYR A 125 -2.97 -1.39 -1.41
N MET A 126 -2.95 -2.69 -1.73
CA MET A 126 -2.63 -3.73 -0.74
C MET A 126 -1.20 -3.63 -0.22
N CYS A 127 -0.23 -3.39 -1.09
CA CYS A 127 1.18 -3.30 -0.70
C CYS A 127 1.44 -2.06 0.16
N TRP A 128 0.98 -0.88 -0.24
CA TRP A 128 1.18 0.36 0.52
C TRP A 128 0.44 0.37 1.86
N LEU A 129 -0.72 -0.31 1.94
CA LEU A 129 -1.43 -0.52 3.20
C LEU A 129 -0.63 -1.40 4.17
N ASN A 130 0.04 -2.43 3.66
CA ASN A 130 0.73 -3.43 4.47
C ASN A 130 2.20 -3.08 4.78
N PHE A 131 2.82 -2.29 3.92
CA PHE A 131 4.21 -1.86 4.00
C PHE A 131 4.25 -0.32 3.92
N PRO A 132 3.82 0.35 4.99
CA PRO A 132 3.75 1.80 5.00
C PRO A 132 5.16 2.41 4.94
N ARG A 133 5.25 3.59 4.32
CA ARG A 133 6.45 4.42 4.33
C ARG A 133 6.80 4.83 5.77
N CYS A 134 8.09 4.90 6.08
CA CYS A 134 8.57 5.53 7.30
C CYS A 134 8.89 7.02 7.07
N ASP A 135 8.62 7.85 8.07
CA ASP A 135 9.20 9.19 8.14
C ASP A 135 10.62 9.17 8.72
N ASP A 136 11.27 10.33 8.75
CA ASP A 136 12.62 10.49 9.31
C ASP A 136 12.66 10.20 10.82
N ALA A 137 11.49 10.19 11.48
CA ALA A 137 11.31 9.79 12.87
C ALA A 137 11.11 8.26 13.03
N GLY A 138 11.23 7.47 11.94
CA GLY A 138 11.02 6.02 11.88
C GLY A 138 9.59 5.58 12.22
N ARG A 139 8.62 6.49 12.12
CA ARG A 139 7.20 6.20 12.32
C ARG A 139 6.60 5.84 10.97
N SER A 140 5.76 4.81 10.97
CA SER A 140 4.98 4.47 9.79
C SER A 140 3.91 5.52 9.51
N LEU A 141 3.74 5.84 8.24
CA LEU A 141 2.77 6.82 7.76
C LEU A 141 1.45 6.15 7.35
N VAL A 142 0.33 6.83 7.60
CA VAL A 142 -1.00 6.42 7.12
C VAL A 142 -1.08 6.41 5.59
N LEU A 143 -2.06 5.72 5.01
CA LEU A 143 -2.20 5.64 3.55
C LEU A 143 -2.66 6.99 2.97
N CYS A 144 -2.14 7.35 1.79
CA CYS A 144 -2.59 8.54 1.08
C CYS A 144 -4.00 8.33 0.53
N ARG A 145 -4.87 9.36 0.60
CA ARG A 145 -6.23 9.33 0.06
C ARG A 145 -6.27 8.96 -1.40
N SER A 146 -5.32 9.51 -2.17
CA SER A 146 -5.19 9.26 -3.61
C SER A 146 -5.01 7.78 -3.95
N VAL A 147 -4.45 6.97 -3.05
CA VAL A 147 -4.29 5.53 -3.26
C VAL A 147 -5.65 4.84 -3.27
N CYS A 148 -6.46 5.13 -2.25
CA CYS A 148 -7.83 4.63 -2.15
C CYS A 148 -8.64 5.08 -3.36
N GLU A 149 -8.62 6.37 -3.69
CA GLU A 149 -9.34 6.91 -4.84
C GLU A 149 -8.89 6.30 -6.16
N ASN A 150 -7.58 6.10 -6.35
CA ASN A 150 -7.05 5.49 -7.56
C ASN A 150 -7.49 4.03 -7.71
N PHE A 151 -7.52 3.25 -6.62
CA PHE A 151 -8.04 1.87 -6.66
C PHE A 151 -9.50 1.84 -7.13
N PHE A 152 -10.38 2.61 -6.48
CA PHE A 152 -11.78 2.64 -6.87
C PHE A 152 -11.98 3.18 -8.30
N LYS A 153 -11.21 4.19 -8.71
CA LYS A 153 -11.26 4.77 -10.06
C LYS A 153 -10.80 3.78 -11.13
N ALA A 154 -9.63 3.16 -10.97
CA ALA A 154 -9.06 2.22 -11.94
C ALA A 154 -9.93 0.97 -12.11
N CYS A 155 -10.59 0.54 -11.02
CA CYS A 155 -11.53 -0.57 -11.03
C CYS A 155 -12.99 -0.16 -11.34
N MET A 156 -13.19 1.07 -11.84
CA MET A 156 -14.48 1.60 -12.31
C MET A 156 -15.61 1.50 -11.29
N GLN A 157 -15.29 1.59 -10.01
CA GLN A 157 -16.27 1.43 -8.94
C GLN A 157 -17.19 2.64 -8.86
N PRO A 158 -18.52 2.45 -8.72
CA PRO A 158 -19.46 3.52 -8.47
C PRO A 158 -19.04 4.42 -7.30
N LYS A 159 -19.20 5.74 -7.45
CA LYS A 159 -18.65 6.75 -6.51
C LYS A 159 -19.24 6.63 -5.10
N ASP A 160 -20.48 6.18 -4.98
CA ASP A 160 -21.20 5.91 -3.74
C ASP A 160 -20.60 4.75 -2.91
N LEU A 161 -19.82 3.87 -3.54
CA LEU A 161 -19.07 2.80 -2.86
C LEU A 161 -17.71 3.25 -2.34
N TRP A 162 -17.23 4.43 -2.74
CA TRP A 162 -15.90 4.89 -2.33
C TRP A 162 -15.93 5.22 -0.84
N ARG A 163 -15.00 4.61 -0.10
CA ARG A 163 -14.81 4.82 1.35
C ARG A 163 -13.44 5.42 1.60
N CYS A 164 -13.12 6.48 0.85
CA CYS A 164 -11.83 7.18 0.90
C CYS A 164 -11.93 8.56 1.54
N GLY A 165 -13.08 8.92 2.11
CA GLY A 165 -13.41 10.25 2.60
C GLY A 165 -12.96 10.49 4.04
N GLN A 166 -13.74 11.27 4.78
CA GLN A 166 -13.37 11.68 6.14
C GLN A 166 -13.90 10.68 7.17
N PRO A 167 -13.12 10.33 8.21
CA PRO A 167 -13.57 9.41 9.25
C PRO A 167 -14.86 9.86 9.96
N GLN A 168 -15.08 11.18 10.06
CA GLN A 168 -16.33 11.75 10.63
C GLN A 168 -17.59 11.39 9.84
N TYR A 169 -17.44 10.99 8.57
CA TYR A 169 -18.50 10.49 7.71
C TYR A 169 -18.33 9.00 7.43
N VAL A 170 -17.61 8.29 8.31
CA VAL A 170 -17.34 6.85 8.18
C VAL A 170 -16.68 6.54 6.84
N ASP A 171 -15.67 7.35 6.54
CA ASP A 171 -14.91 7.37 5.29
C ASP A 171 -15.74 7.72 4.04
N GLY A 172 -16.96 8.26 4.20
CA GLY A 172 -17.73 8.90 3.14
C GLY A 172 -17.26 10.31 2.81
N TYR A 173 -17.66 10.82 1.63
CA TYR A 173 -17.46 12.24 1.28
C TYR A 173 -18.51 13.16 1.90
N THR A 174 -19.66 12.59 2.26
CA THR A 174 -20.77 13.24 2.95
C THR A 174 -21.29 12.30 4.03
N ALA A 175 -21.97 12.85 5.04
CA ALA A 175 -22.61 12.05 6.06
C ALA A 175 -23.58 11.03 5.43
N GLU A 176 -23.47 9.78 5.84
CA GLU A 176 -24.44 8.75 5.48
C GLU A 176 -25.77 9.03 6.20
N ILE A 177 -26.88 8.71 5.54
CA ILE A 177 -28.21 8.69 6.14
C ILE A 177 -28.52 7.22 6.45
N SER A 178 -28.58 6.85 7.72
CA SER A 178 -28.94 5.48 8.09
C SER A 178 -30.40 5.21 7.75
N THR A 179 -30.67 4.05 7.18
CA THR A 179 -32.02 3.54 6.89
C THR A 179 -32.53 2.58 7.95
N SER A 180 -31.75 2.30 9.00
CA SER A 180 -32.09 1.33 10.05
C SER A 180 -31.96 1.96 11.45
N ALA A 181 -33.02 1.89 12.24
CA ALA A 181 -33.00 2.26 13.65
C ALA A 181 -33.04 1.01 14.53
N ASN A 182 -32.35 1.04 15.67
CA ASN A 182 -32.54 0.01 16.69
C ASN A 182 -33.92 0.14 17.37
N MET A 183 -34.25 -0.79 18.28
CA MET A 183 -35.51 -0.76 19.04
C MET A 183 -35.73 0.54 19.86
N ALA A 184 -34.68 1.33 20.08
CA ALA A 184 -34.73 2.61 20.79
C ALA A 184 -34.84 3.82 19.83
N GLY A 185 -35.03 3.61 18.52
CA GLY A 185 -35.11 4.68 17.54
C GLY A 185 -33.75 5.33 17.20
N VAL A 186 -32.64 4.77 17.69
CA VAL A 186 -31.30 5.25 17.37
C VAL A 186 -30.88 4.68 16.01
N LEU A 187 -30.62 5.58 15.07
CA LEU A 187 -30.06 5.26 13.77
C LEU A 187 -28.76 4.46 13.93
N GLN A 188 -28.73 3.26 13.36
CA GLN A 188 -27.57 2.39 13.37
C GLN A 188 -26.73 2.63 12.13
N TYR A 189 -25.45 2.88 12.36
CA TYR A 189 -24.42 2.98 11.34
C TYR A 189 -23.40 1.90 11.67
N TYR A 190 -23.55 0.68 11.13
CA TYR A 190 -22.53 -0.35 11.32
C TYR A 190 -21.49 -0.24 10.21
N ARG A 191 -20.29 0.25 10.53
CA ARG A 191 -19.14 0.15 9.63
C ARG A 191 -17.85 0.06 10.44
N ALA A 192 -17.11 -1.03 10.22
CA ALA A 192 -15.70 -1.05 10.58
C ALA A 192 -14.96 0.01 9.73
N PRO A 193 -13.90 0.65 10.25
CA PRO A 193 -13.09 1.57 9.46
C PRO A 193 -12.63 0.91 8.15
N PHE A 194 -12.67 1.66 7.06
CA PHE A 194 -12.19 1.13 5.79
C PHE A 194 -10.68 0.86 5.88
N PRO A 195 -10.14 -0.22 5.28
CA PRO A 195 -8.72 -0.54 5.43
C PRO A 195 -7.82 0.63 5.03
N GLY A 196 -6.90 1.04 5.91
CA GLY A 196 -6.04 2.20 5.69
C GLY A 196 -6.63 3.55 6.11
N SER A 197 -7.89 3.60 6.54
CA SER A 197 -8.45 4.74 7.24
C SER A 197 -7.74 4.94 8.60
N PRO A 198 -7.43 6.19 9.01
CA PRO A 198 -7.73 7.44 8.30
C PRO A 198 -6.76 7.70 7.13
N PHE A 199 -7.31 8.23 6.04
CA PHE A 199 -6.52 8.69 4.90
C PHE A 199 -6.03 10.12 5.10
N ARG A 200 -4.85 10.41 4.54
CA ARG A 200 -4.28 11.77 4.48
C ARG A 200 -4.03 12.19 3.05
N ASP A 201 -4.19 13.46 2.75
CA ASP A 201 -3.90 14.01 1.42
C ASP A 201 -2.40 14.13 1.18
N ASN A 202 -1.98 13.97 -0.08
CA ASN A 202 -0.58 14.22 -0.44
C ASN A 202 -0.25 15.69 -0.21
N ALA A 203 0.98 15.95 0.22
CA ALA A 203 1.53 17.28 0.35
C ALA A 203 2.81 17.40 -0.50
N PHE A 204 3.06 18.59 -1.02
CA PHE A 204 4.19 18.90 -1.87
C PHE A 204 4.89 20.17 -1.37
N THR A 205 6.15 20.33 -1.73
CA THR A 205 6.88 21.59 -1.53
C THR A 205 6.16 22.76 -2.23
N ALA A 206 6.47 24.00 -1.83
CA ALA A 206 5.79 25.19 -2.36
C ALA A 206 5.94 25.32 -3.89
N ASP A 207 7.07 24.87 -4.43
CA ASP A 207 7.38 24.81 -5.86
C ASP A 207 6.76 23.59 -6.58
N LYS A 208 6.14 22.67 -5.84
CA LYS A 208 5.53 21.41 -6.31
C LYS A 208 6.51 20.45 -6.98
N LEU A 209 7.81 20.59 -6.74
CA LEU A 209 8.84 19.75 -7.33
C LEU A 209 9.14 18.50 -6.51
N GLU A 210 8.74 18.46 -5.24
CA GLU A 210 8.99 17.32 -4.34
C GLU A 210 7.75 16.94 -3.55
N ALA A 211 7.55 15.63 -3.36
CA ALA A 211 6.49 15.10 -2.51
C ALA A 211 6.97 14.99 -1.06
N LEU A 212 6.22 15.61 -0.14
CA LEU A 212 6.49 15.56 1.28
C LEU A 212 6.01 14.23 1.85
N ALA A 213 6.80 13.60 2.72
CA ALA A 213 6.50 12.31 3.35
C ALA A 213 5.40 12.43 4.43
N VAL A 214 4.16 12.72 4.02
CA VAL A 214 3.03 12.89 4.94
C VAL A 214 2.15 11.65 5.03
N CYS A 215 2.13 10.82 3.99
CA CYS A 215 1.35 9.59 3.88
C CYS A 215 2.06 8.56 2.98
N THR A 216 1.54 7.34 2.88
CA THR A 216 2.09 6.29 2.02
C THR A 216 1.33 6.25 0.68
N PRO A 217 2.01 6.39 -0.48
CA PRO A 217 3.45 6.44 -0.66
C PRO A 217 4.05 7.88 -0.70
N SER A 218 3.22 8.93 -0.82
CA SER A 218 3.63 10.31 -1.09
C SER A 218 4.66 10.40 -2.23
N LEU A 219 4.22 10.05 -3.44
CA LEU A 219 5.05 10.08 -4.65
C LEU A 219 4.58 11.19 -5.58
N LEU A 220 5.54 11.96 -6.11
CA LEU A 220 5.29 12.91 -7.18
C LEU A 220 5.25 12.14 -8.51
N ASN A 221 4.20 12.33 -9.31
CA ASN A 221 4.06 11.78 -10.66
C ASN A 221 4.20 10.23 -10.75
N ALA A 222 3.45 9.48 -9.93
CA ALA A 222 3.40 8.00 -9.98
C ALA A 222 2.73 7.41 -11.25
N ALA A 223 2.60 8.18 -12.32
CA ALA A 223 2.34 7.63 -13.65
C ALA A 223 3.68 7.08 -14.18
N SER A 224 3.75 5.77 -14.32
CA SER A 224 4.93 5.03 -14.80
C SER A 224 5.64 5.75 -15.93
N ARG A 225 6.84 6.29 -15.67
CA ARG A 225 7.79 6.57 -16.74
C ARG A 225 8.31 5.21 -17.20
N VAL A 226 7.66 4.63 -18.21
CA VAL A 226 8.28 3.58 -19.01
C VAL A 226 9.57 4.20 -19.55
N SER A 227 10.71 3.81 -18.97
CA SER A 227 12.01 4.14 -19.54
C SER A 227 12.10 3.42 -20.87
N CYS A 228 11.65 4.09 -21.93
CA CYS A 228 12.01 3.73 -23.29
C CYS A 228 13.50 4.05 -23.42
N SER A 229 14.34 3.11 -22.95
CA SER A 229 15.77 3.16 -23.18
C SER A 229 15.98 3.10 -24.69
N SER A 230 16.22 4.27 -25.27
CA SER A 230 16.54 4.41 -26.68
C SER A 230 17.86 3.69 -26.91
N LEU A 231 17.81 2.53 -27.57
CA LEU A 231 18.98 1.92 -28.20
C LEU A 231 19.43 2.85 -29.33
N VAL A 232 20.24 3.85 -28.99
CA VAL A 232 21.06 4.58 -29.95
C VAL A 232 22.19 3.64 -30.36
N VAL A 233 21.95 2.84 -31.38
CA VAL A 233 23.02 2.17 -32.13
C VAL A 233 23.64 3.22 -33.03
N CYS A 234 24.59 3.99 -32.50
CA CYS A 234 25.49 4.81 -33.32
C CYS A 234 26.58 3.91 -33.90
N VAL A 235 26.44 3.69 -35.20
CA VAL A 235 27.41 3.13 -36.12
C VAL A 235 28.75 3.88 -36.01
N LEU A 236 29.85 3.15 -35.81
CA LEU A 236 31.19 3.63 -36.13
C LEU A 236 31.75 2.76 -37.25
N SER A 237 31.55 3.25 -38.47
CA SER A 237 32.26 2.85 -39.68
C SER A 237 33.72 3.28 -39.54
N TRP A 238 34.65 2.33 -39.43
CA TRP A 238 36.04 2.52 -39.83
C TRP A 238 36.35 1.51 -40.93
N VAL A 239 36.25 2.02 -42.15
CA VAL A 239 36.60 1.35 -43.40
C VAL A 239 38.06 1.70 -43.69
N LEU A 240 38.88 0.64 -43.82
CA LEU A 240 40.13 0.51 -44.59
C LEU A 240 41.38 1.24 -44.09
N CYS A 241 42.45 0.50 -43.76
CA CYS A 241 43.46 0.01 -44.73
C CYS A 241 44.80 -0.28 -44.03
N GLN A 242 45.24 -1.54 -44.08
CA GLN A 242 46.61 -1.93 -44.40
C GLN A 242 46.44 -3.07 -45.43
N PHE A 243 46.98 -3.08 -46.64
CA PHE A 243 48.09 -2.36 -47.28
C PHE A 243 48.17 -0.84 -47.09
#